data_AF-L7JZY0-F1
#
_entry.id   AF-L7JZY0-F1
#
_cell.length_a   1.000
_cell.length_b   1.000
_cell.length_c   1.000
_cell.angle_alpha   90.00
_cell.angle_beta   90.00
_cell.angle_gamma   90.00
#
_symmetry.space_group_name_H-M   'P 1'
#
loop_
_entity.id
_entity.type
_entity.pdbx_description
1 polymer ?
#
loop_
_entity_poly.entity_id
_entity_poly.type
_entity_poly.pdbx_seq_one_letter_code
_entity_poly.pdbx_strand_id
1 'polypeptide(L)'
;MKHIFYDDNRNIIDILQNLVKHRLNFDLKEEVDMNQMSLRASLLGIAVNHGIDVKIGDDIHPMYLLSYYTQKMMANNDLDYFIDLYKKSTAEIRTKVLVAIGRTTSLEVYSRVVQLMVSKTIKAQDKIHLSASLMNNLNFKEHYITYFVENFEAIRQALNDNLMMYVVEQVVGWARDVTLLQRSMTTYDMTNFSQAYARALEKAQYRIDFRRNE
;
A
#
# COMPACT_ATOMS: atom_id res chain seq x y z
N MET A 1 -10.15 -12.98 0.72
CA MET A 1 -9.80 -11.82 -0.14
C MET A 1 -11.01 -11.45 -0.98
N LYS A 2 -11.80 -10.42 -0.59
CA LYS A 2 -12.86 -9.85 -1.46
C LYS A 2 -12.25 -8.70 -2.27
N HIS A 3 -11.93 -8.93 -3.53
CA HIS A 3 -11.25 -7.99 -4.42
C HIS A 3 -12.15 -7.37 -5.48
N ILE A 4 -11.69 -6.22 -5.96
CA ILE A 4 -12.49 -5.19 -6.61
C ILE A 4 -12.82 -5.48 -8.07
N PHE A 5 -12.25 -6.56 -8.62
CA PHE A 5 -12.57 -7.04 -9.96
C PHE A 5 -13.13 -8.46 -9.91
N TYR A 6 -12.55 -9.36 -9.11
CA TYR A 6 -13.11 -10.70 -8.93
C TYR A 6 -13.35 -11.01 -7.45
N ASP A 7 -14.57 -11.49 -7.16
CA ASP A 7 -14.96 -11.96 -5.82
C ASP A 7 -14.14 -13.20 -5.40
N ASP A 8 -13.53 -13.89 -6.36
CA ASP A 8 -12.54 -14.96 -6.17
C ASP A 8 -11.32 -14.79 -7.08
N ASN A 9 -10.22 -14.29 -6.51
CA ASN A 9 -8.95 -14.11 -7.22
C ASN A 9 -8.04 -15.36 -7.18
N ARG A 10 -8.49 -16.50 -6.62
CA ARG A 10 -7.62 -17.68 -6.41
C ARG A 10 -6.94 -18.13 -7.69
N ASN A 11 -7.69 -18.24 -8.79
CA ASN A 11 -7.14 -18.64 -10.09
C ASN A 11 -6.03 -17.69 -10.58
N ILE A 12 -6.19 -16.38 -10.40
CA ILE A 12 -5.17 -15.39 -10.80
C ILE A 12 -3.93 -15.53 -9.91
N ILE A 13 -4.12 -15.69 -8.60
CA ILE A 13 -3.04 -15.88 -7.64
C ILE A 13 -2.27 -17.17 -7.98
N ASP A 14 -2.97 -18.27 -8.27
CA ASP A 14 -2.35 -19.55 -8.63
C ASP A 14 -1.56 -19.45 -9.94
N ILE A 15 -2.08 -18.75 -10.95
CA ILE A 15 -1.35 -18.47 -12.20
C ILE A 15 -0.07 -17.69 -11.90
N LEU A 16 -0.15 -16.62 -11.12
CA LEU A 16 1.01 -15.80 -10.74
C LEU A 16 2.05 -16.62 -9.98
N GLN A 17 1.61 -17.44 -9.02
CA GLN A 17 2.49 -18.32 -8.26
C GLN A 17 3.20 -19.32 -9.19
N ASN A 18 2.47 -19.96 -10.10
CA ASN A 18 3.03 -20.93 -11.04
C ASN A 18 4.03 -20.30 -12.02
N LEU A 19 3.79 -19.06 -12.46
CA LEU A 19 4.71 -18.33 -13.34
C LEU A 19 6.04 -17.98 -12.65
N VAL A 20 6.02 -17.73 -11.34
CA VAL A 20 7.17 -17.18 -10.62
C VAL A 20 7.95 -18.22 -9.83
N LYS A 21 7.32 -19.25 -9.25
CA LYS A 21 7.95 -20.18 -8.30
C LYS A 21 9.26 -20.82 -8.79
N HIS A 22 9.39 -21.09 -10.08
CA HIS A 22 10.58 -21.71 -10.68
C HIS A 22 11.68 -20.71 -11.08
N ARG A 23 11.43 -19.40 -10.95
CA ARG A 23 12.30 -18.32 -11.42
C ARG A 23 13.03 -17.58 -10.29
N LEU A 24 12.97 -18.12 -9.07
CA LEU A 24 13.47 -17.48 -7.85
C LEU A 24 14.86 -17.99 -7.42
N ASN A 25 15.51 -18.82 -8.24
CA ASN A 25 16.85 -19.34 -7.96
C ASN A 25 17.92 -18.37 -8.46
N PHE A 26 18.14 -17.29 -7.74
CA PHE A 26 19.21 -16.33 -7.98
C PHE A 26 19.84 -15.88 -6.66
N ASP A 27 21.13 -15.54 -6.71
CA ASP A 27 21.83 -14.98 -5.56
C ASP A 27 21.34 -13.56 -5.29
N LEU A 28 20.90 -13.32 -4.05
CA LEU A 28 20.39 -12.02 -3.59
C LEU A 28 21.50 -11.06 -3.17
N LYS A 29 22.76 -11.52 -3.14
CA LYS A 29 23.95 -10.69 -2.88
C LYS A 29 24.65 -10.26 -4.16
N GLU A 30 24.52 -11.07 -5.21
CA GLU A 30 25.18 -10.85 -6.49
C GLU A 30 24.67 -9.57 -7.17
N GLU A 31 25.59 -8.66 -7.46
CA GLU A 31 25.34 -7.50 -8.30
C GLU A 31 25.52 -7.89 -9.77
N VAL A 32 24.44 -7.75 -10.55
CA VAL A 32 24.39 -8.03 -11.99
C VAL A 32 23.86 -6.80 -12.73
N ASP A 33 23.61 -6.90 -14.04
CA ASP A 33 23.01 -5.81 -14.81
C ASP A 33 21.71 -5.29 -14.15
N MET A 34 21.53 -3.97 -14.18
CA MET A 34 20.42 -3.29 -13.52
C MET A 34 19.05 -3.79 -13.96
N ASN A 35 18.87 -4.14 -15.24
CA ASN A 35 17.60 -4.66 -15.74
C ASN A 35 17.33 -6.06 -15.16
N GLN A 36 18.38 -6.88 -15.06
CA GLN A 36 18.28 -8.21 -14.45
C GLN A 36 17.99 -8.11 -12.95
N MET A 37 18.64 -7.20 -12.23
CA MET A 37 18.34 -6.95 -10.81
C MET A 37 16.90 -6.46 -10.61
N SER A 38 16.41 -5.57 -11.48
CA SER A 38 15.05 -5.05 -11.44
C SER A 38 14.00 -6.14 -11.72
N LEU A 39 14.29 -7.03 -12.66
CA LEU A 39 13.46 -8.21 -12.93
C LEU A 39 13.43 -9.17 -11.74
N ARG A 40 14.61 -9.50 -11.16
CA ARG A 40 14.74 -10.32 -9.95
C ARG A 40 13.91 -9.74 -8.79
N ALA A 41 13.98 -8.42 -8.58
CA ALA A 41 13.23 -7.73 -7.53
C ALA A 41 11.71 -7.80 -7.76
N SER A 42 11.28 -7.65 -9.01
CA SER A 42 9.85 -7.77 -9.39
C SER A 42 9.32 -9.18 -9.15
N LEU A 43 10.07 -10.21 -9.57
CA LEU A 43 9.73 -11.62 -9.33
C LEU A 43 9.65 -11.92 -7.83
N LEU A 44 10.64 -11.46 -7.05
CA LEU A 44 10.66 -11.64 -5.60
C LEU A 44 9.48 -10.93 -4.92
N GLY A 45 9.14 -9.72 -5.39
CA GLY A 45 7.98 -8.98 -4.91
C GLY A 45 6.67 -9.74 -5.15
N ILE A 46 6.48 -10.32 -6.35
CA ILE A 46 5.31 -11.16 -6.64
C ILE A 46 5.29 -12.38 -5.71
N ALA A 47 6.42 -13.07 -5.56
CA ALA A 47 6.52 -14.25 -4.71
C ALA A 47 6.10 -13.95 -3.25
N VAL A 48 6.66 -12.90 -2.65
CA VAL A 48 6.35 -12.50 -1.27
C VAL A 48 4.90 -12.08 -1.10
N ASN A 49 4.37 -11.23 -2.00
CA ASN A 49 3.00 -10.72 -1.88
C ASN A 49 1.93 -11.79 -2.11
N HIS A 50 2.28 -12.88 -2.80
CA HIS A 50 1.36 -13.98 -3.11
C HIS A 50 1.66 -15.26 -2.31
N GLY A 51 2.44 -15.19 -1.23
CA GLY A 51 2.61 -16.29 -0.29
C GLY A 51 3.43 -17.47 -0.81
N ILE A 52 4.29 -17.24 -1.81
CA ILE A 52 5.31 -18.22 -2.18
C ILE A 52 6.40 -18.16 -1.10
N ASP A 53 6.73 -19.30 -0.50
CA ASP A 53 7.81 -19.37 0.47
C ASP A 53 9.16 -19.13 -0.21
N VAL A 54 9.82 -18.05 0.16
CA VAL A 54 11.16 -17.66 -0.29
C VAL A 54 12.00 -17.31 0.92
N LYS A 55 13.20 -17.87 1.03
CA LYS A 55 14.11 -17.52 2.12
C LYS A 55 14.97 -16.33 1.71
N ILE A 56 14.65 -15.15 2.24
CA ILE A 56 15.45 -13.95 2.05
C ILE A 56 16.29 -13.74 3.32
N GLY A 57 17.62 -13.81 3.20
CA GLY A 57 18.54 -13.55 4.32
C GLY A 57 18.68 -12.06 4.64
N ASP A 58 19.35 -11.75 5.75
CA ASP A 58 19.60 -10.37 6.19
C ASP A 58 20.72 -9.68 5.38
N ASP A 59 21.64 -10.47 4.82
CA ASP A 59 22.74 -10.00 3.99
C ASP A 59 22.34 -10.11 2.52
N ILE A 60 21.78 -9.02 1.98
CA ILE A 60 21.25 -8.93 0.61
C ILE A 60 21.59 -7.58 -0.03
N HIS A 61 21.59 -7.56 -1.35
CA HIS A 61 21.75 -6.34 -2.12
C HIS A 61 20.57 -5.37 -1.88
N PRO A 62 20.80 -4.04 -1.78
CA PRO A 62 19.77 -3.03 -1.49
C PRO A 62 18.53 -3.07 -2.40
N MET A 63 18.70 -3.56 -3.63
CA MET A 63 17.62 -3.77 -4.59
C MET A 63 16.48 -4.64 -4.04
N TYR A 64 16.79 -5.60 -3.18
CA TYR A 64 15.85 -6.61 -2.71
C TYR A 64 15.27 -6.31 -1.32
N LEU A 65 15.70 -5.21 -0.69
CA LEU A 65 15.30 -4.84 0.68
C LEU A 65 13.79 -4.67 0.86
N LEU A 66 13.07 -4.20 -0.17
CA LEU A 66 11.62 -4.06 -0.07
C LEU A 66 10.93 -5.42 0.14
N SER A 67 11.35 -6.43 -0.60
CA SER A 67 10.79 -7.78 -0.47
C SER A 67 11.14 -8.40 0.87
N TYR A 68 12.38 -8.23 1.33
CA TYR A 68 12.81 -8.64 2.67
C TYR A 68 11.97 -7.99 3.78
N TYR A 69 11.83 -6.66 3.77
CA TYR A 69 11.04 -5.95 4.77
C TYR A 69 9.56 -6.34 4.72
N THR A 70 9.00 -6.53 3.53
CA THR A 70 7.61 -6.97 3.38
C THR A 70 7.41 -8.36 3.98
N GLN A 71 8.30 -9.30 3.69
CA GLN A 71 8.25 -10.65 4.26
C GLN A 71 8.34 -10.60 5.79
N LYS A 72 9.30 -9.83 6.33
CA LYS A 72 9.48 -9.68 7.79
C LYS A 72 8.26 -9.06 8.46
N MET A 73 7.63 -8.05 7.85
CA MET A 73 6.39 -7.46 8.36
C MET A 73 5.24 -8.46 8.33
N MET A 74 5.06 -9.20 7.24
CA MET A 74 3.97 -10.18 7.11
C MET A 74 4.10 -11.34 8.09
N ALA A 75 5.33 -11.76 8.39
CA ALA A 75 5.63 -12.85 9.32
C ALA A 75 5.46 -12.44 10.79
N ASN A 76 6.00 -11.27 11.18
CA ASN A 76 6.16 -10.92 12.59
C ASN A 76 5.22 -9.80 13.05
N ASN A 77 4.71 -8.98 12.13
CA ASN A 77 3.92 -7.78 12.41
C ASN A 77 4.58 -6.81 13.41
N ASP A 78 5.92 -6.78 13.44
CA ASP A 78 6.72 -5.98 14.38
C ASP A 78 6.81 -4.52 13.93
N LEU A 79 5.76 -3.76 14.21
CA LEU A 79 5.68 -2.34 13.84
C LEU A 79 6.78 -1.51 14.51
N ASP A 80 7.11 -1.79 15.76
CA ASP A 80 8.03 -0.95 16.55
C ASP A 80 9.45 -1.04 15.99
N TYR A 81 9.88 -2.23 15.55
CA TYR A 81 11.11 -2.41 14.77
C TYR A 81 11.13 -1.54 13.52
N PHE A 82 10.06 -1.55 12.71
CA PHE A 82 10.02 -0.78 11.48
C PHE A 82 9.98 0.73 11.71
N ILE A 83 9.34 1.18 12.79
CA ILE A 83 9.36 2.60 13.16
C ILE A 83 10.75 3.06 13.59
N ASP A 84 11.47 2.24 14.35
CA ASP A 84 12.87 2.54 14.70
C ASP A 84 13.76 2.58 13.45
N LEU A 85 13.59 1.59 12.55
CA LEU A 85 14.29 1.53 11.28
C LEU A 85 14.01 2.77 10.41
N TYR A 86 12.74 3.18 10.28
CA TYR A 86 12.34 4.39 9.54
C TYR A 86 13.08 5.64 10.06
N LYS A 87 13.14 5.83 11.38
CA LYS A 87 13.75 7.02 12.00
C LYS A 87 15.25 7.13 11.72
N LYS A 88 15.95 6.01 11.62
CA LYS A 88 17.41 5.94 11.40
C LYS A 88 17.81 5.92 9.93
N SER A 89 16.84 5.90 9.01
CA SER A 89 17.05 5.57 7.61
C SER A 89 17.08 6.76 6.65
N THR A 90 17.78 6.57 5.53
CA THR A 90 17.75 7.48 4.37
C THR A 90 16.36 7.54 3.73
N ALA A 91 16.10 8.54 2.89
CA ALA A 91 14.79 8.67 2.23
C ALA A 91 14.40 7.42 1.43
N GLU A 92 15.36 6.85 0.70
CA GLU A 92 15.15 5.65 -0.11
C GLU A 92 14.73 4.44 0.74
N ILE A 93 15.36 4.24 1.89
CA ILE A 93 15.03 3.14 2.80
C ILE A 93 13.71 3.42 3.52
N ARG A 94 13.43 4.66 3.91
CA ARG A 94 12.17 5.06 4.54
C ARG A 94 10.96 4.71 3.66
N THR A 95 11.04 4.96 2.35
CA THR A 95 9.96 4.58 1.42
C THR A 95 9.72 3.06 1.42
N LYS A 96 10.79 2.25 1.39
CA LYS A 96 10.67 0.78 1.45
C LYS A 96 10.03 0.31 2.76
N VAL A 97 10.41 0.92 3.88
CA VAL A 97 9.82 0.63 5.21
C VAL A 97 8.32 0.97 5.23
N LEU A 98 7.92 2.14 4.73
CA LEU A 98 6.51 2.53 4.70
C LEU A 98 5.66 1.63 3.81
N VAL A 99 6.23 1.16 2.69
CA VAL A 99 5.57 0.16 1.85
C VAL A 99 5.44 -1.16 2.60
N ALA A 100 6.46 -1.62 3.32
CA ALA A 100 6.40 -2.87 4.07
C ALA A 100 5.36 -2.85 5.21
N ILE A 101 5.30 -1.79 6.04
CA ILE A 101 4.41 -1.78 7.21
C ILE A 101 2.92 -1.86 6.85
N GLY A 102 2.52 -1.31 5.68
CA GLY A 102 1.14 -1.45 5.21
C GLY A 102 0.78 -2.86 4.76
N ARG A 103 1.74 -3.78 4.60
CA ARG A 103 1.53 -5.20 4.23
C ARG A 103 1.30 -6.12 5.44
N THR A 104 1.14 -5.57 6.63
CA THR A 104 0.78 -6.33 7.84
C THR A 104 -0.44 -7.25 7.62
N THR A 105 -0.37 -8.42 8.26
CA THR A 105 -1.42 -9.44 8.26
C THR A 105 -2.33 -9.36 9.48
N SER A 106 -2.02 -8.48 10.45
CA SER A 106 -2.81 -8.24 11.66
C SER A 106 -3.63 -6.96 11.54
N LEU A 107 -4.95 -7.05 11.77
CA LEU A 107 -5.82 -5.88 11.76
C LEU A 107 -5.45 -4.89 12.87
N GLU A 108 -5.10 -5.37 14.06
CA GLU A 108 -4.67 -4.51 15.18
C GLU A 108 -3.44 -3.68 14.79
N VAL A 109 -2.45 -4.33 14.18
CA VAL A 109 -1.24 -3.65 13.71
C VAL A 109 -1.56 -2.72 12.55
N TYR A 110 -2.45 -3.13 11.63
CA TYR A 110 -2.90 -2.27 10.54
C TYR A 110 -3.57 -0.99 11.05
N SER A 111 -4.43 -1.08 12.06
CA SER A 111 -5.05 0.09 12.70
C SER A 111 -4.01 1.02 13.33
N ARG A 112 -2.97 0.47 13.97
CA ARG A 112 -1.83 1.28 14.46
C ARG A 112 -1.06 1.96 13.31
N VAL A 113 -0.87 1.27 12.19
CA VAL A 113 -0.22 1.84 10.99
C VAL A 113 -1.08 2.96 10.38
N VAL A 114 -2.40 2.81 10.33
CA VAL A 114 -3.32 3.85 9.86
C VAL A 114 -3.22 5.12 10.71
N GLN A 115 -3.13 5.00 12.03
CA GLN A 115 -2.95 6.16 12.94
C GLN A 115 -1.66 6.96 12.65
N LEU A 116 -0.66 6.36 12.00
CA LEU A 116 0.55 7.09 11.63
C LEU A 116 0.29 8.21 10.60
N MET A 117 -0.83 8.15 9.86
CA MET A 117 -1.24 9.17 8.89
C MET A 117 -1.47 10.54 9.52
N VAL A 118 -1.85 10.61 10.80
CA VAL A 118 -2.00 11.88 11.53
C VAL A 118 -0.87 12.13 12.54
N SER A 119 0.02 11.15 12.71
CA SER A 119 1.14 11.25 13.65
C SER A 119 2.24 12.19 13.17
N LYS A 120 3.05 12.66 14.13
CA LYS A 120 4.33 13.35 13.87
C LYS A 120 5.50 12.38 13.63
N THR A 121 5.29 11.07 13.83
CA THR A 121 6.31 10.04 13.64
C THR A 121 6.75 9.95 12.18
N ILE A 122 5.80 10.05 11.26
CA ILE A 122 6.05 10.00 9.81
C ILE A 122 6.07 11.42 9.24
N LYS A 123 7.14 11.75 8.52
CA LYS A 123 7.29 13.05 7.85
C LYS A 123 6.15 13.26 6.85
N ALA A 124 5.65 14.50 6.75
CA ALA A 124 4.52 14.82 5.87
C ALA A 124 4.71 14.33 4.43
N GLN A 125 5.88 14.58 3.84
CA GLN A 125 6.22 14.15 2.49
C GLN A 125 6.24 12.62 2.29
N ASP A 126 6.51 11.85 3.35
CA ASP A 126 6.61 10.40 3.25
C ASP A 126 5.22 9.73 3.43
N LYS A 127 4.23 10.45 3.97
CA LYS A 127 2.87 9.94 4.21
C LYS A 127 2.12 9.53 2.93
N ILE A 128 2.50 10.04 1.76
CA ILE A 128 1.94 9.57 0.48
C ILE A 128 2.31 8.11 0.19
N HIS A 129 3.52 7.68 0.59
CA HIS A 129 3.95 6.29 0.46
C HIS A 129 3.22 5.39 1.44
N LEU A 130 2.98 5.90 2.66
CA LEU A 130 2.17 5.21 3.67
C LEU A 130 0.72 5.03 3.18
N SER A 131 0.08 6.09 2.69
CA SER A 131 -1.27 6.04 2.12
C SER A 131 -1.38 5.02 0.98
N ALA A 132 -0.44 5.07 0.02
CA ALA A 132 -0.40 4.12 -1.08
C ALA A 132 -0.26 2.67 -0.57
N SER A 133 0.58 2.46 0.44
CA SER A 133 0.75 1.13 1.06
C SER A 133 -0.52 0.63 1.74
N LEU A 134 -1.18 1.48 2.53
CA LEU A 134 -2.45 1.17 3.20
C LEU A 134 -3.53 0.78 2.18
N MET A 135 -3.67 1.53 1.08
CA MET A 135 -4.62 1.22 -0.01
C MET A 135 -4.30 -0.09 -0.73
N ASN A 136 -3.03 -0.47 -0.78
CA ASN A 136 -2.59 -1.73 -1.36
C ASN A 136 -2.81 -2.93 -0.43
N ASN A 137 -3.12 -2.72 0.87
CA ASN A 137 -3.54 -3.80 1.75
C ASN A 137 -4.96 -4.23 1.43
N LEU A 138 -5.01 -5.19 0.55
CA LEU A 138 -6.18 -5.81 0.01
C LEU A 138 -7.16 -6.39 1.07
N ASN A 139 -6.67 -6.82 2.23
CA ASN A 139 -7.50 -7.34 3.30
C ASN A 139 -8.14 -6.23 4.16
N PHE A 140 -7.42 -5.13 4.39
CA PHE A 140 -7.81 -4.12 5.36
C PHE A 140 -8.03 -2.71 4.80
N LYS A 141 -7.86 -2.47 3.49
CA LYS A 141 -7.97 -1.13 2.90
C LYS A 141 -9.30 -0.42 3.16
N GLU A 142 -10.41 -1.15 3.30
CA GLU A 142 -11.69 -0.54 3.64
C GLU A 142 -11.63 0.14 5.01
N HIS A 143 -10.89 -0.42 5.96
CA HIS A 143 -10.64 0.21 7.26
C HIS A 143 -9.91 1.56 7.10
N TYR A 144 -8.92 1.63 6.19
CA TYR A 144 -8.24 2.88 5.90
C TYR A 144 -9.15 3.90 5.18
N ILE A 145 -9.99 3.45 4.24
CA ILE A 145 -10.97 4.32 3.55
C ILE A 145 -11.93 4.93 4.58
N THR A 146 -12.49 4.13 5.49
CA THR A 146 -13.36 4.62 6.57
C THR A 146 -12.62 5.60 7.47
N TYR A 147 -11.42 5.24 7.93
CA TYR A 147 -10.60 6.12 8.76
C TYR A 147 -10.32 7.47 8.09
N PHE A 148 -10.01 7.46 6.79
CA PHE A 148 -9.76 8.66 6.00
C PHE A 148 -10.97 9.60 6.00
N VAL A 149 -12.17 9.06 5.79
CA VAL A 149 -13.42 9.84 5.79
C VAL A 149 -13.70 10.42 7.17
N GLU A 150 -13.50 9.65 8.23
CA GLU A 150 -13.74 10.08 9.62
C GLU A 150 -12.70 11.08 10.13
N ASN A 151 -11.49 11.09 9.57
CA ASN A 151 -10.35 11.89 10.05
C ASN A 151 -9.82 12.84 8.97
N PHE A 152 -10.65 13.22 8.00
CA PHE A 152 -10.23 13.97 6.82
C PHE A 152 -9.43 15.24 7.17
N GLU A 153 -9.96 16.08 8.06
CA GLU A 153 -9.30 17.33 8.45
C GLU A 153 -7.99 17.09 9.20
N ALA A 154 -7.93 16.07 10.06
CA ALA A 154 -6.70 15.73 10.77
C ALA A 154 -5.60 15.24 9.81
N ILE A 155 -5.99 14.45 8.80
CA ILE A 155 -5.08 13.99 7.74
C ILE A 155 -4.63 15.17 6.87
N ARG A 156 -5.56 16.07 6.50
CA ARG A 156 -5.26 17.29 5.75
C ARG A 156 -4.24 18.15 6.50
N GLN A 157 -4.42 18.37 7.80
CA GLN A 157 -3.49 19.14 8.64
C GLN A 157 -2.12 18.46 8.79
N ALA A 158 -2.07 17.12 8.79
CA ALA A 158 -0.83 16.36 8.86
C ALA A 158 -0.07 16.31 7.51
N LEU A 159 -0.73 16.73 6.44
CA LEU A 159 -0.24 16.89 5.07
C LEU A 159 -0.23 18.38 4.69
N ASN A 160 0.22 18.69 3.48
CA ASN A 160 -0.12 19.96 2.84
C ASN A 160 -1.15 19.67 1.74
N ASP A 161 -1.82 20.71 1.22
CA ASP A 161 -2.89 20.54 0.24
C ASP A 161 -2.43 19.78 -1.02
N ASN A 162 -1.19 19.95 -1.46
CA ASN A 162 -0.63 19.23 -2.61
C ASN A 162 -0.53 17.72 -2.37
N LEU A 163 -0.03 17.30 -1.20
CA LEU A 163 0.04 15.89 -0.84
C LEU A 163 -1.35 15.31 -0.56
N MET A 164 -2.25 16.12 0.00
CA MET A 164 -3.63 15.73 0.26
C MET A 164 -4.39 15.45 -1.04
N MET A 165 -4.18 16.22 -2.11
CA MET A 165 -4.78 15.92 -3.43
C MET A 165 -4.45 14.50 -3.90
N TYR A 166 -3.20 14.05 -3.72
CA TYR A 166 -2.79 12.69 -4.08
C TYR A 166 -3.51 11.63 -3.23
N VAL A 167 -3.60 11.85 -1.91
CA VAL A 167 -4.29 10.93 -1.01
C VAL A 167 -5.78 10.87 -1.32
N VAL A 168 -6.43 12.02 -1.54
CA VAL A 168 -7.84 12.10 -1.98
C VAL A 168 -8.05 11.28 -3.24
N GLU A 169 -7.23 11.50 -4.28
CA GLU A 169 -7.39 10.82 -5.56
C GLU A 169 -7.23 9.30 -5.43
N GLN A 170 -6.31 8.85 -4.58
CA GLN A 170 -6.15 7.45 -4.27
C GLN A 170 -7.32 6.88 -3.48
N VAL A 171 -7.64 7.42 -2.31
CA VAL A 171 -8.62 6.81 -1.39
C VAL A 171 -10.03 6.82 -2.00
N VAL A 172 -10.45 7.97 -2.52
CA VAL A 172 -11.78 8.15 -3.12
C VAL A 172 -11.96 7.28 -4.35
N GLY A 173 -10.91 7.16 -5.18
CA GLY A 173 -10.93 6.33 -6.41
C GLY A 173 -11.08 4.83 -6.19
N TRP A 174 -11.08 4.38 -4.94
CA TRP A 174 -11.23 2.98 -4.54
C TRP A 174 -12.45 2.73 -3.66
N ALA A 175 -13.27 3.75 -3.39
CA ALA A 175 -14.49 3.58 -2.60
C ALA A 175 -15.49 2.66 -3.32
N ARG A 176 -16.14 1.77 -2.55
CA ARG A 176 -17.13 0.81 -3.07
C ARG A 176 -18.55 1.37 -3.11
N ASP A 177 -18.83 2.39 -2.31
CA ASP A 177 -20.10 3.10 -2.27
C ASP A 177 -19.85 4.59 -2.49
N VAL A 178 -19.97 5.00 -3.75
CA VAL A 178 -19.77 6.39 -4.17
C VAL A 178 -20.81 7.30 -3.54
N THR A 179 -22.07 6.85 -3.40
CA THR A 179 -23.15 7.67 -2.84
C THR A 179 -22.94 7.93 -1.35
N LEU A 180 -22.58 6.90 -0.58
CA LEU A 180 -22.26 7.05 0.83
C LEU A 180 -21.04 7.96 1.01
N LEU A 181 -19.97 7.73 0.23
CA LEU A 181 -18.77 8.55 0.29
C LEU A 181 -19.09 10.03 0.00
N GLN A 182 -19.83 10.32 -1.06
CA GLN A 182 -20.23 11.69 -1.40
C GLN A 182 -20.98 12.35 -0.25
N ARG A 183 -21.95 11.64 0.37
CA ARG A 183 -22.71 12.14 1.52
C ARG A 183 -21.82 12.40 2.73
N SER A 184 -20.87 11.53 3.04
CA SER A 184 -19.96 11.74 4.17
C SER A 184 -19.02 12.92 3.94
N MET A 185 -18.57 13.10 2.69
CA MET A 185 -17.59 14.12 2.34
C MET A 185 -18.18 15.53 2.17
N THR A 186 -19.50 15.70 2.09
CA THR A 186 -20.14 17.03 2.01
C THR A 186 -19.92 17.88 3.25
N THR A 187 -19.51 17.26 4.37
CA THR A 187 -19.24 17.95 5.63
C THR A 187 -17.89 18.69 5.65
N TYR A 188 -17.04 18.46 4.65
CA TYR A 188 -15.68 19.02 4.58
C TYR A 188 -15.55 20.09 3.48
N ASP A 189 -14.64 21.02 3.67
CA ASP A 189 -14.26 21.99 2.63
C ASP A 189 -13.36 21.33 1.58
N MET A 190 -13.96 21.04 0.42
CA MET A 190 -13.29 20.38 -0.69
C MET A 190 -12.78 21.36 -1.76
N THR A 191 -12.80 22.67 -1.53
CA THR A 191 -12.47 23.69 -2.55
C THR A 191 -11.12 23.43 -3.20
N ASN A 192 -10.08 23.19 -2.38
CA ASN A 192 -8.70 22.95 -2.83
C ASN A 192 -8.48 21.57 -3.46
N PHE A 193 -9.45 20.66 -3.34
CA PHE A 193 -9.34 19.26 -3.78
C PHE A 193 -10.39 18.90 -4.83
N SER A 194 -11.24 19.84 -5.22
CA SER A 194 -12.44 19.63 -6.04
C SER A 194 -12.16 18.85 -7.33
N GLN A 195 -11.10 19.20 -8.06
CA GLN A 195 -10.71 18.50 -9.28
C GLN A 195 -10.23 17.07 -9.02
N ALA A 196 -9.35 16.87 -8.02
CA ALA A 196 -8.85 15.55 -7.65
C ALA A 196 -9.99 14.64 -7.17
N TYR A 197 -10.89 15.20 -6.37
CA TYR A 197 -12.09 14.53 -5.87
C TYR A 197 -13.02 14.10 -7.00
N ALA A 198 -13.33 14.99 -7.95
CA ALA A 198 -14.18 14.68 -9.10
C ALA A 198 -13.61 13.54 -9.96
N ARG A 199 -12.31 13.60 -10.32
CA ARG A 199 -11.64 12.52 -11.06
C ARG A 199 -11.68 11.19 -10.32
N ALA A 200 -11.51 11.24 -9.01
CA ALA A 200 -11.52 10.05 -8.17
C ALA A 200 -12.90 9.42 -8.07
N LEU A 201 -13.96 10.23 -7.94
CA LEU A 201 -15.34 9.75 -7.97
C LEU A 201 -15.67 9.09 -9.30
N GLU A 202 -15.28 9.71 -10.41
CA GLU A 202 -15.45 9.14 -11.76
C GLU A 202 -14.75 7.77 -11.87
N LYS A 203 -13.50 7.69 -11.40
CA LYS A 203 -12.73 6.42 -11.36
C LYS A 203 -13.39 5.35 -10.49
N ALA A 204 -13.95 5.71 -9.34
CA ALA A 204 -14.67 4.79 -8.47
C ALA A 204 -15.95 4.29 -9.15
N GLN A 205 -16.71 5.18 -9.80
CA GLN A 205 -17.91 4.84 -10.53
C GLN A 205 -17.63 3.88 -11.69
N TYR A 206 -16.61 4.15 -12.51
CA TYR A 206 -16.20 3.23 -13.59
C TYR A 206 -15.88 1.81 -13.07
N ARG A 207 -15.24 1.69 -11.90
CA ARG A 207 -14.94 0.38 -11.30
C ARG A 207 -16.19 -0.36 -10.87
N ILE A 208 -17.17 0.35 -10.32
CA ILE A 208 -18.46 -0.21 -9.94
C ILE A 208 -19.22 -0.67 -11.19
N ASP A 209 -19.27 0.16 -12.23
CA ASP A 209 -19.97 -0.15 -13.48
C ASP A 209 -19.32 -1.33 -14.20
N PHE A 210 -17.99 -1.37 -14.25
CA PHE A 210 -17.26 -2.51 -14.78
C PHE A 210 -17.64 -3.82 -14.07
N ARG A 211 -17.66 -3.81 -12.73
CA ARG A 211 -18.06 -4.98 -11.93
C ARG A 211 -19.50 -5.43 -12.15
N ARG A 212 -20.43 -4.51 -12.43
CA ARG A 212 -21.84 -4.84 -12.66
C ARG A 212 -22.11 -5.44 -14.04
N ASN A 213 -21.19 -5.23 -14.97
CA ASN A 213 -21.29 -5.69 -16.36
C ASN A 213 -20.56 -7.03 -16.59
N GLU A 214 -19.99 -7.64 -15.55
CA GLU A 214 -19.51 -9.04 -15.50
C GLU A 214 -20.58 -9.95 -14.87
#